data_AF-A0A831WN54-F1
#
_entry.id   AF-A0A831WN54-F1
#
_cell.length_a   1.000
_cell.length_b   1.000
_cell.length_c   1.000
_cell.angle_alpha   90.00
_cell.angle_beta   90.00
_cell.angle_gamma   90.00
#
_symmetry.space_group_name_H-M   'P 1'
#
loop_
_entity.id
_entity.type
_entity.pdbx_description
1 polymer ?
#
loop_
_entity_poly.entity_id
_entity_poly.type
_entity_poly.pdbx_seq_one_letter_code
_entity_poly.pdbx_strand_id
1 'polypeptide(L)'
;MKIIFISGREPQYVRNAVILRGLKMNGVEVTECTSSTSSYFLRYPNVLSKFVLKNKKDIDLIFIGYFGQPLVPIIKKLTNKPIIFDAFLSAYDTMCFDRKKFKHTSLGGKFFYWLDKHSCELADKVLLDTYTHIDYFV
;
A
#
# COMPACT_ATOMS: atom_id res chain seq x y z
N MET A 1 -17.05 -8.47 8.77
CA MET A 1 -16.38 -7.31 8.16
C MET A 1 -15.83 -7.74 6.82
N LYS A 2 -16.08 -6.96 5.75
CA LYS A 2 -15.65 -7.23 4.39
C LYS A 2 -14.69 -6.16 3.92
N ILE A 3 -13.52 -6.56 3.46
CA ILE A 3 -12.48 -5.63 3.02
C ILE A 3 -11.98 -5.97 1.63
N ILE A 4 -11.45 -4.96 0.94
CA ILE A 4 -10.57 -5.18 -0.21
C ILE A 4 -9.13 -5.03 0.27
N PHE A 5 -8.30 -6.05 0.01
CA PHE A 5 -6.85 -5.95 0.21
C PHE A 5 -6.17 -5.74 -1.15
N ILE A 6 -5.33 -4.71 -1.27
CA ILE A 6 -4.60 -4.39 -2.49
C ILE A 6 -3.16 -4.00 -2.16
N SER A 7 -2.17 -4.44 -2.92
CA SER A 7 -0.75 -4.23 -2.59
C SER A 7 0.13 -4.00 -3.81
N GLY A 8 1.22 -3.25 -3.63
CA GLY A 8 2.25 -3.04 -4.66
C GLY A 8 3.33 -4.12 -4.69
N ARG A 9 3.42 -4.97 -3.65
CA ARG A 9 4.17 -6.24 -3.66
C ARG A 9 3.25 -7.43 -3.83
N GLU A 10 3.82 -8.54 -4.30
CA GLU A 10 3.14 -9.82 -4.42
C GLU A 10 2.56 -10.29 -3.06
N PRO A 11 1.45 -11.03 -3.06
CA PRO A 11 0.78 -11.43 -1.82
C PRO A 11 1.63 -12.40 -0.98
N GLN A 12 2.55 -13.14 -1.62
CA GLN A 12 3.48 -14.05 -0.95
C GLN A 12 4.61 -13.33 -0.21
N TYR A 13 4.81 -12.03 -0.45
CA TYR A 13 5.78 -11.26 0.31
C TYR A 13 5.43 -11.33 1.80
N VAL A 14 6.42 -11.64 2.66
CA VAL A 14 6.20 -12.03 4.06
C VAL A 14 5.26 -11.07 4.80
N ARG A 15 5.45 -9.75 4.64
CA ARG A 15 4.57 -8.73 5.25
C ARG A 15 3.11 -8.87 4.82
N ASN A 16 2.85 -8.99 3.52
CA ASN A 16 1.50 -9.14 2.98
C ASN A 16 0.88 -10.48 3.41
N ALA A 17 1.66 -11.57 3.35
CA ALA A 17 1.20 -12.90 3.70
C ALA A 17 0.77 -12.98 5.18
N VAL A 18 1.55 -12.39 6.09
CA VAL A 18 1.24 -12.33 7.52
C VAL A 18 -0.04 -11.53 7.77
N ILE A 19 -0.18 -10.34 7.15
CA ILE A 19 -1.38 -9.50 7.30
C ILE A 19 -2.62 -10.22 6.76
N LEU A 20 -2.55 -10.76 5.53
CA LEU A 20 -3.65 -11.50 4.92
C LEU A 20 -4.07 -12.70 5.77
N ARG A 21 -3.11 -13.46 6.30
CA ARG A 21 -3.38 -14.57 7.21
C ARG A 21 -4.04 -14.11 8.49
N GLY A 22 -3.51 -13.07 9.14
CA GLY A 22 -4.06 -12.51 10.37
C GLY A 22 -5.50 -12.04 10.21
N LEU A 23 -5.81 -11.33 9.12
CA LEU A 23 -7.16 -10.88 8.78
C LEU A 23 -8.12 -12.07 8.63
N LYS A 24 -7.73 -13.08 7.84
CA LYS A 24 -8.55 -14.28 7.63
C LYS A 24 -8.77 -15.08 8.92
N MET A 25 -7.74 -15.21 9.75
CA MET A 25 -7.83 -15.90 11.04
C MET A 25 -8.80 -15.22 12.02
N ASN A 26 -9.02 -13.90 11.86
CA ASN A 26 -9.98 -13.13 12.65
C ASN A 26 -11.36 -13.04 11.99
N GLY A 27 -11.67 -13.90 11.01
CA GLY A 27 -13.00 -13.96 10.37
C GLY A 27 -13.30 -12.78 9.43
N VAL A 28 -12.28 -12.04 8.98
CA VAL A 28 -12.46 -10.96 8.01
C VAL A 28 -12.62 -11.57 6.60
N GLU A 29 -13.68 -11.17 5.90
CA GLU A 29 -13.86 -11.52 4.48
C GLU A 29 -12.95 -10.63 3.63
N VAL A 30 -11.88 -11.21 3.09
CA VAL A 30 -10.87 -10.46 2.30
C VAL A 30 -11.04 -10.72 0.81
N THR A 31 -11.34 -9.68 0.05
CA THR A 31 -11.23 -9.70 -1.41
C THR A 31 -9.84 -9.22 -1.84
N GLU A 32 -9.01 -10.12 -2.35
CA GLU A 32 -7.63 -9.80 -2.75
C GLU A 32 -7.55 -9.23 -4.18
N CYS A 33 -7.08 -8.00 -4.30
CA CYS A 33 -6.67 -7.35 -5.54
C CYS A 33 -5.14 -7.29 -5.59
N THR A 34 -4.50 -8.46 -5.71
CA THR A 34 -3.05 -8.61 -5.69
C THR A 34 -2.54 -9.24 -6.99
N SER A 35 -1.23 -9.19 -7.22
CA SER A 35 -0.61 -9.83 -8.39
C SER A 35 0.79 -10.34 -8.06
N SER A 36 1.09 -11.57 -8.49
CA SER A 36 2.39 -12.22 -8.36
C SER A 36 3.33 -11.93 -9.55
N THR A 37 2.94 -11.04 -10.48
CA THR A 37 3.84 -10.60 -11.55
C THR A 37 5.12 -9.99 -10.97
N SER A 38 6.28 -10.35 -11.50
CA SER A 38 7.59 -9.89 -11.00
C SER A 38 7.86 -8.41 -11.28
N SER A 39 7.39 -7.90 -12.42
CA SER A 39 7.56 -6.49 -12.80
C SER A 39 6.58 -5.58 -12.07
N TYR A 40 7.11 -4.58 -11.36
CA TYR A 40 6.32 -3.52 -10.72
C TYR A 40 5.44 -2.77 -11.74
N PHE A 41 5.98 -2.48 -12.93
CA PHE A 41 5.26 -1.77 -13.99
C PHE A 41 4.02 -2.52 -14.47
N LEU A 42 4.05 -3.85 -14.47
CA LEU A 42 2.90 -4.68 -14.83
C LEU A 42 1.98 -4.93 -13.63
N ARG A 43 2.55 -4.97 -12.42
CA ARG A 43 1.81 -5.26 -11.20
C ARG A 43 0.80 -4.17 -10.86
N TYR A 44 1.21 -2.90 -10.88
CA TYR A 44 0.31 -1.79 -10.52
C TYR A 44 -0.95 -1.71 -11.41
N PRO A 45 -0.85 -1.75 -12.75
CA PRO A 45 -2.03 -1.81 -13.61
C PRO A 45 -2.90 -3.05 -13.35
N ASN A 46 -2.29 -4.21 -13.09
CA ASN A 46 -3.04 -5.45 -12.82
C ASN A 46 -3.86 -5.38 -11.53
N VAL A 47 -3.28 -4.86 -10.44
CA VAL A 47 -4.00 -4.74 -9.17
C VAL A 47 -5.05 -3.64 -9.22
N LEU A 48 -4.78 -2.54 -9.93
CA LEU A 48 -5.75 -1.46 -10.14
C LEU A 48 -6.93 -1.91 -11.01
N SER A 49 -6.70 -2.68 -12.07
CA SER A 49 -7.79 -3.20 -12.91
C SER A 49 -8.69 -4.13 -12.11
N LYS A 50 -8.11 -5.05 -11.32
CA LYS A 50 -8.86 -5.88 -10.38
C LYS A 50 -9.68 -5.02 -9.42
N PHE A 51 -9.09 -4.00 -8.82
CA PHE A 51 -9.79 -3.11 -7.89
C PHE A 51 -10.96 -2.37 -8.54
N VAL A 52 -10.77 -1.80 -9.73
CA VAL A 52 -11.83 -1.06 -10.45
C VAL A 52 -13.00 -1.99 -10.79
N LEU A 53 -12.72 -3.23 -11.23
CA LEU A 53 -13.72 -4.22 -11.59
C LEU A 53 -14.51 -4.81 -10.40
N LYS A 54 -14.05 -4.62 -9.16
CA LYS A 54 -14.79 -5.10 -7.98
C LYS A 54 -15.90 -4.14 -7.57
N ASN A 55 -17.06 -4.72 -7.23
CA ASN A 55 -18.15 -4.02 -6.57
C ASN A 55 -17.71 -3.63 -5.15
N LYS A 56 -17.96 -2.36 -4.78
CA LYS A 56 -17.52 -1.76 -3.51
C LYS A 56 -18.70 -1.46 -2.58
N LYS A 57 -19.94 -1.78 -2.97
CA LYS A 57 -21.16 -1.43 -2.22
C LYS A 57 -21.09 -1.95 -0.77
N ASP A 58 -20.78 -3.23 -0.61
CA ASP A 58 -20.78 -3.94 0.67
C ASP A 58 -19.38 -4.07 1.31
N ILE A 59 -18.42 -3.28 0.84
CA ILE A 59 -17.06 -3.24 1.41
C ILE A 59 -17.02 -2.22 2.53
N ASP A 60 -16.50 -2.60 3.69
CA ASP A 60 -16.39 -1.74 4.88
C ASP A 60 -15.13 -0.86 4.82
N LEU A 61 -14.04 -1.40 4.25
CA LEU A 61 -12.69 -0.86 4.38
C LEU A 61 -11.81 -1.32 3.20
N ILE A 62 -10.85 -0.49 2.80
CA ILE A 62 -9.77 -0.87 1.89
C ILE A 62 -8.45 -0.90 2.65
N PHE A 63 -7.80 -2.05 2.62
CA PHE A 63 -6.47 -2.25 3.18
C PHE A 63 -5.44 -2.20 2.04
N ILE A 64 -4.55 -1.21 2.09
CA ILE A 64 -3.46 -1.05 1.13
C ILE A 64 -2.18 -1.61 1.76
N GLY A 65 -1.77 -2.78 1.29
CA GLY A 65 -0.59 -3.50 1.78
C GLY A 65 0.73 -2.94 1.27
N TYR A 66 1.82 -3.65 1.59
CA TYR A 66 3.18 -3.19 1.39
C TYR A 66 3.51 -2.72 -0.05
N PHE A 67 4.31 -1.66 -0.11
CA PHE A 67 4.72 -0.90 -1.30
C PHE A 67 3.51 -0.28 -2.04
N GLY A 68 2.48 0.03 -1.28
CA GLY A 68 1.21 0.56 -1.78
C GLY A 68 1.16 2.08 -1.91
N GLN A 69 2.24 2.82 -1.67
CA GLN A 69 2.24 4.27 -1.73
C GLN A 69 1.67 4.83 -3.06
N PRO A 70 2.05 4.34 -4.26
CA PRO A 70 1.42 4.81 -5.49
C PRO A 70 -0.09 4.54 -5.59
N LEU A 71 -0.59 3.52 -4.87
CA LEU A 71 -1.98 3.10 -4.89
C LEU A 71 -2.88 3.97 -4.02
N VAL A 72 -2.37 4.49 -2.89
CA VAL A 72 -3.17 5.29 -1.96
C VAL A 72 -3.87 6.48 -2.63
N PRO A 73 -3.15 7.42 -3.32
CA PRO A 73 -3.79 8.57 -3.94
C PRO A 73 -4.73 8.20 -5.09
N ILE A 74 -4.46 7.08 -5.78
CA ILE A 74 -5.33 6.58 -6.86
C ILE A 74 -6.63 6.03 -6.27
N ILE A 75 -6.52 5.17 -5.26
CA ILE A 75 -7.67 4.52 -4.62
C ILE A 75 -8.55 5.56 -3.93
N LYS A 76 -7.96 6.54 -3.23
CA LYS A 76 -8.72 7.62 -2.56
C LYS A 76 -9.60 8.41 -3.54
N LYS A 77 -9.17 8.55 -4.80
CA LYS A 77 -9.98 9.20 -5.85
C LYS A 77 -11.10 8.31 -6.40
N LEU A 78 -10.95 7.00 -6.32
CA LEU A 78 -11.89 6.02 -6.87
C LEU A 78 -13.00 5.63 -5.89
N THR A 79 -12.87 5.98 -4.61
CA THR A 79 -13.81 5.56 -3.58
C THR A 79 -13.73 6.43 -2.33
N ASN A 80 -14.85 6.52 -1.61
CA ASN A 80 -14.93 7.20 -0.31
C ASN A 80 -14.83 6.21 0.88
N LYS A 81 -14.50 4.95 0.62
CA LYS A 81 -14.35 3.95 1.69
C LYS A 81 -13.11 4.26 2.54
N PRO A 82 -13.14 4.03 3.86
CA PRO A 82 -11.97 4.18 4.74
C PRO A 82 -10.78 3.37 4.23
N ILE A 83 -9.58 3.96 4.33
CA ILE A 83 -8.31 3.39 3.88
C ILE A 83 -7.40 3.17 5.09
N ILE A 84 -6.97 1.92 5.26
CA ILE A 84 -5.80 1.58 6.09
C ILE A 84 -4.62 1.38 5.15
N PHE A 85 -3.51 2.07 5.41
CA PHE A 85 -2.27 1.94 4.63
C PHE A 85 -1.16 1.32 5.47
N ASP A 86 -0.59 0.19 5.02
CA ASP A 86 0.60 -0.44 5.61
C ASP A 86 1.88 0.19 5.04
N ALA A 87 2.37 1.21 5.74
CA ALA A 87 3.61 1.92 5.46
C ALA A 87 4.82 1.13 5.99
N PHE A 88 4.92 -0.17 5.69
CA PHE A 88 5.93 -1.05 6.27
C PHE A 88 7.38 -0.57 6.04
N LEU A 89 7.69 0.00 4.87
CA LEU A 89 8.98 0.68 4.62
C LEU A 89 8.76 1.92 3.76
N SER A 90 9.61 2.93 3.97
CA SER A 90 9.68 4.14 3.15
C SER A 90 10.09 3.81 1.72
N ALA A 91 9.28 4.26 0.76
CA ALA A 91 9.65 4.21 -0.65
C ALA A 91 10.82 5.16 -0.92
N TYR A 92 10.89 6.30 -0.24
CA TYR A 92 12.01 7.22 -0.30
C TYR A 92 13.32 6.56 0.15
N ASP A 93 13.34 5.95 1.33
CA ASP A 93 14.55 5.28 1.82
C ASP A 93 14.97 4.13 0.95
N THR A 94 13.98 3.30 0.58
CA THR A 94 14.22 2.15 -0.29
C THR A 94 14.84 2.59 -1.62
N MET A 95 14.34 3.66 -2.23
CA MET A 95 14.76 4.07 -3.57
C MET A 95 16.00 4.97 -3.58
N CYS A 96 16.24 5.74 -2.51
CA CYS A 96 17.34 6.69 -2.43
C CYS A 96 18.57 6.15 -1.70
N PHE A 97 18.38 5.46 -0.57
CA PHE A 97 19.48 5.06 0.30
C PHE A 97 19.80 3.57 0.18
N ASP A 98 18.78 2.71 0.14
CA ASP A 98 18.96 1.26 0.10
C ASP A 98 19.33 0.79 -1.32
N ARG A 99 18.43 0.99 -2.29
CA ARG A 99 18.66 0.61 -3.69
C ARG A 99 19.48 1.63 -4.49
N LYS A 100 19.66 2.85 -3.96
CA LYS A 100 20.41 3.96 -4.59
C LYS A 100 20.03 4.19 -6.06
N LYS A 101 18.76 4.02 -6.39
CA LYS A 101 18.24 4.24 -7.77
C LYS A 101 18.11 5.72 -8.09
N PHE A 102 17.87 6.55 -7.07
CA PHE A 102 17.77 8.00 -7.18
C PHE A 102 18.65 8.66 -6.14
N LYS A 103 19.19 9.84 -6.43
CA LYS A 103 19.81 10.67 -5.37
C LYS A 103 18.69 11.27 -4.52
N HIS A 104 18.90 11.37 -3.21
CA HIS A 104 17.92 11.94 -2.30
C HIS A 104 17.52 13.40 -2.66
N THR A 105 18.44 14.18 -3.24
CA THR A 105 18.19 15.55 -3.72
C THR A 105 17.54 15.65 -5.11
N SER A 106 17.50 14.54 -5.85
CA SER A 106 16.97 14.53 -7.23
C SER A 106 15.45 14.64 -7.26
N LEU A 107 14.89 14.94 -8.44
CA LEU A 107 13.44 14.94 -8.64
C LEU A 107 12.80 13.59 -8.29
N GLY A 108 13.46 12.47 -8.60
CA GLY A 108 12.99 11.14 -8.21
C GLY A 108 12.99 10.93 -6.70
N GLY A 109 14.03 11.40 -6.00
CA GLY A 109 14.07 11.35 -4.54
C GLY A 109 12.97 12.20 -3.90
N LYS A 110 12.82 13.45 -4.34
CA LYS A 110 11.74 14.34 -3.90
C LYS A 110 10.35 13.75 -4.19
N PHE A 111 10.19 13.08 -5.32
CA PHE A 111 8.94 12.39 -5.68
C PHE A 111 8.62 11.27 -4.69
N PHE A 112 9.57 10.39 -4.37
CA PHE A 112 9.30 9.30 -3.41
C PHE A 112 9.07 9.83 -1.99
N TYR A 113 9.78 10.89 -1.58
CA TYR A 113 9.53 11.56 -0.30
C TYR A 113 8.10 12.11 -0.23
N TRP A 114 7.71 12.87 -1.26
CA TRP A 114 6.35 13.39 -1.38
C TRP A 114 5.33 12.24 -1.39
N LEU A 115 5.63 11.15 -2.08
CA LEU A 115 4.74 10.02 -2.22
C LEU A 115 4.51 9.29 -0.89
N ASP A 116 5.56 9.06 -0.08
CA ASP A 116 5.40 8.51 1.27
C ASP A 116 4.52 9.42 2.13
N LYS A 117 4.86 10.72 2.22
CA LYS A 117 4.12 11.71 3.01
C LYS A 117 2.66 11.81 2.59
N HIS A 118 2.42 12.04 1.30
CA HIS A 118 1.09 12.23 0.76
C HIS A 118 0.21 10.98 0.91
N SER A 119 0.80 9.79 0.79
CA SER A 119 0.07 8.54 1.04
C SER A 119 -0.36 8.41 2.50
N CYS A 120 0.47 8.83 3.45
CA CYS A 120 0.13 8.83 4.86
C CYS A 120 -0.98 9.83 5.17
N GLU A 121 -0.92 11.04 4.61
CA GLU A 121 -1.94 12.09 4.79
C GLU A 121 -3.32 11.70 4.24
N LEU A 122 -3.37 10.94 3.13
CA LEU A 122 -4.63 10.54 2.51
C LEU A 122 -5.30 9.31 3.16
N ALA A 123 -4.52 8.50 3.87
CA ALA A 123 -5.00 7.32 4.56
C ALA A 123 -5.71 7.71 5.86
N ASP A 124 -6.81 7.00 6.18
CA ASP A 124 -7.56 7.25 7.42
C ASP A 124 -6.84 6.65 8.64
N LYS A 125 -6.05 5.59 8.42
CA LYS A 125 -5.07 5.05 9.37
C LYS A 125 -3.82 4.57 8.64
N VAL A 126 -2.67 4.77 9.28
CA VAL A 126 -1.38 4.28 8.81
C VAL A 126 -0.85 3.25 9.80
N LEU A 127 -0.46 2.08 9.28
CA LEU A 127 0.20 1.03 10.05
C LEU A 127 1.71 1.15 9.86
N LEU A 128 2.42 1.32 10.97
CA LEU A 128 3.87 1.40 11.08
C LEU A 128 4.32 0.42 12.18
N ASP A 129 5.60 0.03 12.17
CA ASP A 129 6.09 -1.08 13.00
C ASP A 129 6.48 -0.69 14.43
N THR A 130 7.04 0.52 14.64
CA THR A 130 7.55 0.96 15.94
C THR A 130 7.30 2.45 16.15
N TYR A 131 7.36 2.92 17.39
CA TYR A 131 7.27 4.35 17.70
C TYR A 131 8.38 5.15 17.00
N THR A 132 9.61 4.65 16.96
CA THR A 132 10.70 5.29 16.21
C THR A 132 10.41 5.37 14.71
N HIS A 133 9.74 4.37 14.14
CA HIS A 133 9.32 4.42 12.75
C HIS A 133 8.23 5.48 12.53
N ILE A 134 7.34 5.67 13.50
CA ILE A 134 6.35 6.77 13.50
C ILE A 134 7.06 8.12 13.52
N ASP A 135 8.00 8.33 14.43
CA ASP A 135 8.76 9.58 14.56
C ASP A 135 9.56 9.92 13.28
N TYR A 136 9.93 8.90 12.49
CA TYR A 136 10.60 9.10 11.21
C TYR A 136 9.63 9.51 10.08
N PHE A 137 8.39 8.99 10.10
CA PHE A 137 7.43 9.15 9.00
C PHE A 137 6.43 10.30 9.19
N VAL A 138 6.12 10.66 10.43
CA VAL A 138 5.02 11.56 10.80
C VAL A 138 5.55 12.80 11.50
#